data_AF-A0A1M5F7S9-F1
#
_entry.id   AF-A0A1M5F7S9-F1
#
_cell.length_a   1.000
_cell.length_b   1.000
_cell.length_c   1.000
_cell.angle_alpha   90.00
_cell.angle_beta   90.00
_cell.angle_gamma   90.00
#
_symmetry.space_group_name_H-M   'P 1'
#
loop_
_entity.id
_entity.type
_entity.pdbx_description
1 polymer ?
#
loop_
_entity_poly.entity_id
_entity_poly.type
_entity_poly.pdbx_seq_one_letter_code
_entity_poly.pdbx_strand_id
1 'polypeptide(L)'
;MKRWMRRVLGAAGLLPVAAPSLVWAAGGKASQLVVVADTRVIQNAALKYFADLYNTNIWLFAVWAVVLTAVYGCFLGLLMDFIMARTGLDLKSRKIVEH
;
A
#
# COMPACT_ATOMS: atom_id res chain seq x y z
N MET A 1 45.36 0.00 22.46
CA MET A 1 44.19 -0.19 23.36
C MET A 1 42.92 0.52 22.87
N LYS A 2 42.90 1.86 22.67
CA LYS A 2 41.67 2.61 22.29
C LYS A 2 41.03 2.17 20.96
N ARG A 3 41.82 1.78 19.95
CA ARG A 3 41.29 1.26 18.66
C ARG A 3 40.62 -0.10 18.78
N TRP A 4 41.13 -0.96 19.65
CA TRP A 4 40.57 -2.30 19.92
C TRP A 4 39.25 -2.18 20.69
N MET A 5 39.22 -1.32 21.71
CA MET A 5 38.01 -1.04 22.49
C MET A 5 36.88 -0.46 21.63
N ARG A 6 37.20 0.44 20.67
CA ARG A 6 36.21 0.96 19.70
C ARG A 6 35.66 -0.10 18.75
N ARG A 7 36.49 -1.06 18.33
CA ARG A 7 36.05 -2.19 17.49
C ARG A 7 35.14 -3.15 18.25
N VAL A 8 35.46 -3.44 19.51
CA VAL A 8 34.63 -4.27 20.39
C VAL A 8 33.31 -3.59 20.72
N LEU A 9 33.31 -2.29 21.05
CA LEU A 9 32.08 -1.52 21.25
C LEU A 9 31.22 -1.42 19.97
N GLY A 10 31.85 -1.26 18.80
CA GLY A 10 31.15 -1.25 17.52
C GLY A 10 30.51 -2.62 17.20
N ALA A 11 31.23 -3.72 17.44
CA ALA A 11 30.69 -5.07 17.28
C ALA A 11 29.58 -5.37 18.29
N ALA A 12 29.71 -4.93 19.54
CA ALA A 12 28.69 -5.05 20.56
C ALA A 12 27.43 -4.22 20.24
N GLY A 13 27.59 -3.06 19.59
CA GLY A 13 26.47 -2.25 19.11
C GLY A 13 25.70 -2.85 17.93
N LEU A 14 26.33 -3.76 17.16
CA LEU A 14 25.67 -4.50 16.07
C LEU A 14 24.82 -5.68 16.57
N LEU A 15 25.10 -6.20 17.76
CA LEU A 15 24.34 -7.30 18.36
C LEU A 15 22.86 -6.97 18.61
N PRO A 16 22.46 -5.83 19.21
CA PRO A 16 21.05 -5.48 19.38
C PRO A 16 20.34 -5.18 18.05
N VAL A 17 21.08 -4.77 17.00
CA VAL A 17 20.52 -4.56 15.66
C VAL A 17 20.25 -5.89 14.95
N ALA A 18 21.11 -6.89 15.17
CA ALA A 18 20.95 -8.23 14.60
C ALA A 18 20.01 -9.13 15.43
N ALA A 19 19.78 -8.82 16.72
CA ALA A 19 18.96 -9.64 17.61
C ALA A 19 17.53 -9.93 17.10
N PRO A 20 16.77 -8.97 16.50
CA PRO A 20 15.44 -9.27 15.97
C PRO A 20 15.46 -10.32 14.86
N SER A 21 16.49 -10.32 14.01
CA SER A 21 16.63 -11.29 12.92
C SER A 21 16.91 -12.71 13.42
N LEU A 22 17.66 -12.84 14.52
CA LEU A 22 17.94 -14.13 15.17
C LEU A 22 16.71 -14.65 15.92
N VAL A 23 15.92 -13.77 16.53
CA VAL A 23 14.65 -14.11 17.18
C VAL A 23 13.60 -14.58 16.17
N TRP A 24 13.52 -13.95 14.99
CA TRP A 24 12.65 -14.40 13.91
C TRP A 24 13.08 -15.73 13.28
N ALA A 25 14.37 -16.05 13.30
CA ALA A 25 14.88 -17.34 12.82
C ALA A 25 14.70 -18.51 13.82
N ALA A 26 14.46 -18.22 15.10
CA ALA A 26 14.27 -19.23 16.16
C ALA A 26 12.82 -19.72 16.29
N GLY A 27 11.84 -19.02 15.71
CA GLY A 27 10.50 -19.55 15.50
C GLY A 27 10.57 -20.59 14.38
N GLY A 28 10.20 -21.84 14.65
CA GLY A 28 10.21 -22.92 13.65
C GLY A 28 9.53 -22.50 12.34
N LYS A 29 9.92 -23.14 11.22
CA LYS A 29 9.45 -22.81 9.85
C LYS A 29 8.00 -22.35 9.90
N ALA A 30 7.78 -21.06 9.66
CA ALA A 30 6.44 -20.48 9.69
C ALA A 30 5.54 -21.35 8.82
N SER A 31 4.53 -21.97 9.44
CA SER A 31 3.51 -22.72 8.71
C SER A 31 3.00 -21.81 7.59
N GLN A 32 2.88 -22.33 6.36
CA GLN A 32 2.37 -21.54 5.24
C GLN A 32 1.01 -20.96 5.63
N LEU A 33 1.01 -19.68 5.99
CA LEU A 33 -0.19 -18.93 6.31
C LEU A 33 -0.85 -18.62 4.98
N VAL A 34 -1.85 -19.42 4.63
CA VAL A 34 -2.68 -19.16 3.45
C VAL A 34 -3.68 -18.07 3.85
N VAL A 35 -3.50 -16.88 3.30
CA VAL A 35 -4.41 -15.76 3.50
C VAL A 35 -5.61 -15.96 2.56
N VAL A 36 -6.78 -16.16 3.13
CA VAL A 36 -8.04 -16.41 2.41
C VAL A 36 -9.06 -15.36 2.86
N ALA A 37 -9.78 -14.78 1.91
CA ALA A 37 -10.89 -13.88 2.20
C ALA A 37 -12.09 -14.69 2.72
N ASP A 38 -12.67 -14.28 3.85
CA ASP A 38 -13.90 -14.90 4.37
C ASP A 38 -15.12 -14.39 3.58
N THR A 39 -15.69 -15.24 2.73
CA THR A 39 -16.82 -14.88 1.86
C THR A 39 -18.18 -15.33 2.41
N ARG A 40 -18.22 -15.87 3.63
CA ARG A 40 -19.45 -16.40 4.27
C ARG A 40 -20.32 -15.29 4.85
N VAL A 41 -19.70 -14.20 5.32
CA VAL A 41 -20.38 -13.08 5.96
C VAL A 41 -20.79 -11.99 4.94
N ILE A 42 -20.24 -12.06 3.72
CA ILE A 42 -20.46 -11.02 2.69
C ILE A 42 -21.82 -11.21 2.02
N GLN A 43 -22.75 -10.31 2.35
CA GLN A 43 -24.11 -10.30 1.78
C GLN A 43 -24.19 -9.57 0.42
N ASN A 44 -23.27 -8.62 0.16
CA ASN A 44 -23.26 -7.86 -1.07
C ASN A 44 -22.62 -8.68 -2.22
N ALA A 45 -23.37 -8.90 -3.30
CA ALA A 45 -22.92 -9.70 -4.44
C ALA A 45 -21.64 -9.17 -5.11
N ALA A 46 -21.46 -7.85 -5.22
CA ALA A 46 -20.27 -7.27 -5.83
C ALA A 46 -19.03 -7.48 -4.94
N LEU A 47 -19.15 -7.25 -3.63
CA LEU A 47 -18.06 -7.51 -2.69
C LEU A 47 -17.72 -9.00 -2.61
N LYS A 48 -18.74 -9.86 -2.67
CA LYS A 48 -18.56 -11.31 -2.69
C LYS A 48 -17.79 -11.76 -3.93
N TYR A 49 -18.11 -11.21 -5.10
CA TYR A 49 -17.38 -11.47 -6.34
C TYR A 49 -15.88 -11.14 -6.22
N PHE A 50 -15.52 -9.95 -5.70
CA PHE A 50 -14.11 -9.59 -5.53
C PHE A 50 -13.40 -10.46 -4.48
N ALA A 51 -14.09 -10.83 -3.41
CA ALA A 51 -13.53 -11.72 -2.39
C ALA A 51 -13.35 -13.16 -2.89
N ASP A 52 -14.28 -13.67 -3.70
CA ASP A 52 -14.16 -14.98 -4.35
C ASP A 52 -13.04 -14.96 -5.41
N LEU A 53 -12.84 -13.85 -6.14
CA LEU A 53 -11.70 -13.69 -7.04
C LEU A 53 -10.35 -13.69 -6.30
N TYR A 54 -10.26 -13.04 -5.14
CA TYR A 54 -9.06 -13.06 -4.31
C TYR A 54 -8.65 -14.51 -3.96
N ASN A 55 -9.64 -15.37 -3.67
CA ASN A 55 -9.41 -16.77 -3.32
C ASN A 55 -9.15 -17.70 -4.52
N THR A 56 -9.75 -17.41 -5.69
CA THR A 56 -9.74 -18.32 -6.85
C THR A 56 -8.77 -17.92 -7.95
N ASN A 57 -8.57 -16.62 -8.16
CA ASN A 57 -7.72 -16.08 -9.22
C ASN A 57 -7.14 -14.71 -8.83
N ILE A 58 -5.98 -14.74 -8.16
CA ILE A 58 -5.31 -13.52 -7.68
C ILE A 58 -4.88 -12.57 -8.80
N TRP A 59 -4.61 -13.09 -10.00
CA TRP A 59 -4.23 -12.27 -11.16
C TRP A 59 -5.40 -11.43 -11.64
N LEU A 60 -6.58 -12.04 -11.77
CA LEU A 60 -7.78 -11.31 -12.17
C LEU A 60 -8.19 -10.29 -11.10
N PHE A 61 -8.05 -10.64 -9.82
CA PHE A 61 -8.25 -9.69 -8.72
C PHE A 61 -7.30 -8.48 -8.83
N ALA A 62 -6.01 -8.70 -9.09
CA ALA A 62 -5.04 -7.63 -9.24
C ALA A 62 -5.35 -6.71 -10.44
N VAL A 63 -5.79 -7.27 -11.57
CA VAL A 63 -6.23 -6.47 -12.73
C VAL A 63 -7.41 -5.58 -12.36
N TRP A 64 -8.42 -6.13 -11.68
CA TRP A 64 -9.57 -5.35 -11.21
C TRP A 64 -9.15 -4.23 -10.26
N ALA A 65 -8.22 -4.49 -9.34
CA ALA A 65 -7.73 -3.46 -8.43
C ALA A 65 -7.11 -2.28 -9.21
N VAL A 66 -6.24 -2.55 -10.19
CA VAL A 66 -5.61 -1.50 -11.01
C VAL A 66 -6.65 -0.71 -11.81
N VAL A 67 -7.58 -1.40 -12.47
CA VAL A 67 -8.63 -0.77 -13.28
C VAL A 67 -9.52 0.12 -12.42
N LEU A 68 -10.00 -0.38 -11.28
CA LEU A 68 -10.84 0.39 -10.38
C LEU A 68 -10.09 1.62 -9.83
N THR A 69 -8.82 1.48 -9.45
CA THR A 69 -8.02 2.62 -8.99
C THR A 69 -7.89 3.69 -10.08
N ALA A 70 -7.60 3.31 -11.32
CA ALA A 70 -7.50 4.24 -12.44
C ALA A 70 -8.85 4.95 -12.72
N VAL A 71 -9.95 4.19 -12.72
CA VAL A 71 -11.29 4.74 -12.94
C VAL A 71 -11.68 5.71 -11.81
N TYR A 72 -11.49 5.33 -10.55
CA TYR A 72 -11.79 6.22 -9.42
C TYR A 72 -10.90 7.46 -9.42
N GLY A 73 -9.62 7.34 -9.75
CA GLY A 73 -8.71 8.48 -9.87
C GLY A 73 -9.16 9.47 -10.95
N CYS A 74 -9.52 8.97 -12.12
CA CYS A 74 -10.07 9.80 -13.20
C CYS A 74 -11.41 10.44 -12.80
N PHE A 75 -12.32 9.67 -12.22
CA PHE A 75 -13.62 10.16 -11.76
C PHE A 75 -13.47 11.29 -10.73
N LEU A 76 -12.60 11.13 -9.74
CA LEU A 76 -12.34 12.16 -8.73
C LEU A 76 -11.69 13.40 -9.32
N GLY A 77 -10.76 13.24 -10.28
CA GLY A 77 -10.17 14.36 -11.01
C GLY A 77 -11.22 15.18 -11.77
N LEU A 78 -12.08 14.50 -12.55
CA LEU A 78 -13.17 15.14 -13.28
C LEU A 78 -14.19 15.80 -12.35
N LEU A 79 -14.50 15.16 -11.22
CA LEU A 79 -15.37 15.73 -10.21
C LEU A 79 -14.78 17.01 -9.61
N MET A 80 -13.47 17.02 -9.34
CA MET A 80 -12.79 18.20 -8.83
C MET A 80 -12.79 19.35 -9.84
N ASP A 81 -12.47 19.05 -11.11
CA ASP A 81 -12.52 20.04 -12.20
C ASP A 81 -13.91 20.67 -12.32
N PHE A 82 -14.95 19.84 -12.19
CA PHE A 82 -16.34 20.27 -12.23
C PHE A 82 -16.74 21.16 -11.05
N ILE A 83 -16.27 20.85 -9.83
CA ILE A 83 -16.48 21.69 -8.65
C ILE A 83 -15.75 23.02 -8.82
N MET A 84 -14.49 22.99 -9.26
CA MET A 84 -13.65 24.17 -9.45
C MET A 84 -14.22 25.15 -10.48
N ALA A 85 -14.78 24.63 -11.58
CA ALA A 85 -15.46 25.42 -12.59
C ALA A 85 -16.67 26.19 -12.04
N ARG A 86 -17.35 25.67 -11.02
CA ARG A 86 -18.55 26.29 -10.42
C ARG A 86 -18.25 27.22 -9.26
N THR A 87 -17.14 27.04 -8.58
CA THR A 87 -16.73 27.91 -7.47
C THR A 87 -15.97 29.15 -7.93
N GLY A 88 -15.72 29.30 -9.23
CA GLY A 88 -15.04 30.47 -9.80
C GLY A 88 -13.53 30.47 -9.60
N LEU A 89 -12.95 29.35 -9.15
CA LEU A 89 -11.51 29.10 -9.06
C LEU A 89 -10.93 28.54 -10.37
N ASP A 90 -11.63 28.71 -11.49
CA ASP A 90 -11.20 28.19 -12.78
C ASP A 90 -10.02 29.00 -13.33
N LEU A 91 -8.84 28.38 -13.32
CA LEU A 91 -7.58 28.97 -13.82
C LEU A 91 -7.45 28.92 -15.34
N LYS A 92 -8.44 28.38 -16.08
CA LYS A 92 -8.40 28.28 -17.55
C LYS A 92 -8.25 29.62 -18.26
N SER A 93 -8.68 30.73 -17.63
CA SER A 93 -8.58 32.07 -18.20
C SER A 93 -7.67 32.98 -17.37
N ARG A 94 -6.45 32.55 -17.02
CA ARG A 94 -5.47 33.51 -16.49
C ARG A 94 -4.90 34.31 -17.67
N LYS A 95 -5.34 35.57 -17.82
CA LYS A 95 -4.48 36.59 -18.46
C LYS A 95 -3.22 36.64 -17.60
N ILE A 96 -2.08 36.22 -18.14
CA ILE A 96 -0.78 36.42 -17.49
C ILE A 96 -0.60 37.93 -17.41
N VAL A 97 -0.94 38.51 -16.26
CA VAL A 97 -0.63 39.91 -15.96
C VAL A 97 0.84 39.92 -15.53
N GLU A 98 1.73 39.86 -16.52
CA GLU A 98 3.11 40.28 -16.37
C GLU A 98 3.15 41.78 -16.66
N HIS A 99 2.97 42.59 -15.62
CA HIS A 99 3.39 43.99 -15.53
C HIS A 99 3.78 44.29 -14.08
#